data_AF-A0A0A9CHQ3-F1
#
_entry.id   AF-A0A0A9CHQ3-F1
#
_cell.length_a   1.000
_cell.length_b   1.000
_cell.length_c   1.000
_cell.angle_alpha   90.00
_cell.angle_beta   90.00
_cell.angle_gamma   90.00
#
_symmetry.space_group_name_H-M   'P 1'
#
loop_
_entity.id
_entity.type
_entity.pdbx_description
1 polymer ?
#
loop_
_entity_poly.entity_id
_entity_poly.type
_entity_poly.pdbx_seq_one_letter_code
_entity_poly.pdbx_strand_id
1 'polypeptide(L)'
;MYLRCLTGDRPKQWLCWLPWAKYCFNTAYHLALKDSPFKIIYGRSPPSLCSADRGEAQVPAVEQYLKERDEFLQDVREHLLQAQEQAKLYYDVKHTPVAFGVGDWVWLKLLHRPIASLATPMKGKLAPRFYGLFQIVERIGDVAYHLKLPKKAKIHYVFHVGVLKKFHGQLPQDVQQLPHIVNG
;
A
#
# COMPACT_ATOMS: atom_id res chain seq x y z
N MET A 1 -0.38 -10.52 -1.82
CA MET A 1 0.21 -10.94 -3.11
C MET A 1 0.91 -12.28 -2.96
N TYR A 2 1.90 -12.38 -2.06
CA TYR A 2 2.67 -13.60 -1.81
C TYR A 2 1.83 -14.86 -1.58
N LEU A 3 0.93 -14.87 -0.60
CA LEU A 3 0.19 -16.10 -0.27
C LEU A 3 -0.66 -16.61 -1.45
N ARG A 4 -1.20 -15.73 -2.29
CA ARG A 4 -2.02 -16.14 -3.44
C ARG A 4 -1.18 -16.80 -4.54
N CYS A 5 0.07 -16.37 -4.73
CA CYS A 5 1.04 -17.03 -5.61
C CYS A 5 1.51 -18.38 -5.04
N LEU A 6 1.44 -18.56 -3.71
CA LEU A 6 1.81 -19.80 -3.01
C LEU A 6 0.66 -20.81 -2.93
N THR A 7 -0.59 -20.35 -2.88
CA THR A 7 -1.77 -21.20 -2.58
C THR A 7 -2.79 -21.24 -3.71
N GLY A 8 -2.47 -20.69 -4.88
CA GLY A 8 -3.40 -20.54 -6.01
C GLY A 8 -4.00 -21.87 -6.44
N ASP A 9 -3.15 -22.87 -6.73
CA ASP A 9 -3.59 -24.16 -7.27
C ASP A 9 -4.07 -25.12 -6.17
N ARG A 10 -3.65 -24.88 -4.92
CA ARG A 10 -3.93 -25.77 -3.77
C ARG A 10 -4.39 -24.98 -2.54
N PRO A 11 -5.53 -24.25 -2.62
CA PRO A 11 -5.97 -23.34 -1.57
C PRO A 11 -6.24 -24.05 -0.23
N LYS A 12 -6.64 -25.33 -0.27
CA LYS A 12 -6.89 -26.14 0.94
C LYS A 12 -5.63 -26.50 1.72
N GLN A 13 -4.45 -26.42 1.10
CA GLN A 13 -3.20 -26.83 1.72
C GLN A 13 -2.42 -25.65 2.33
N TRP A 14 -2.94 -24.43 2.27
CA TRP A 14 -2.23 -23.18 2.62
C TRP A 14 -1.47 -23.23 3.97
N LEU A 15 -1.98 -23.94 4.96
CA LEU A 15 -1.35 -24.10 6.27
C LEU A 15 0.02 -24.79 6.16
N CYS A 16 0.13 -25.83 5.32
CA CYS A 16 1.39 -26.54 5.06
C CYS A 16 2.44 -25.64 4.39
N TRP A 17 1.99 -24.63 3.65
CA TRP A 17 2.85 -23.71 2.89
C TRP A 17 3.21 -22.44 3.66
N LEU A 18 2.56 -22.16 4.79
CA LEU A 18 2.81 -20.98 5.60
C LEU A 18 4.27 -20.86 6.10
N PRO A 19 4.94 -21.94 6.52
CA PRO A 19 6.36 -21.88 6.89
C PRO A 19 7.25 -21.41 5.72
N TRP A 20 6.98 -21.88 4.51
CA TRP A 20 7.70 -21.46 3.29
C TRP A 20 7.41 -20.01 2.94
N ALA A 21 6.15 -19.58 3.03
CA ALA A 21 5.78 -18.18 2.84
C ALA A 21 6.54 -17.25 3.79
N LYS A 22 6.61 -17.62 5.07
CA LYS A 22 7.35 -16.89 6.10
C LYS A 22 8.85 -16.88 5.82
N TYR A 23 9.42 -18.02 5.44
CA TYR A 23 10.82 -18.14 5.09
C TYR A 23 11.16 -17.19 3.94
N CYS A 24 10.49 -17.33 2.79
CA CYS A 24 10.70 -16.50 1.61
C CYS A 24 10.56 -15.01 1.92
N PHE A 25 9.55 -14.60 2.69
CA PHE A 25 9.35 -13.20 3.06
C PHE A 25 10.49 -12.65 3.93
N ASN A 26 10.94 -13.42 4.91
CA ASN A 26 11.97 -13.00 5.87
C ASN A 26 13.38 -13.01 5.27
N THR A 27 13.66 -13.89 4.32
CA THR A 27 14.99 -14.01 3.68
C THR A 27 15.13 -13.20 2.40
N ALA A 28 14.01 -12.78 1.78
CA ALA A 28 14.05 -11.91 0.61
C ALA A 28 14.62 -10.53 0.94
N TYR A 29 15.27 -9.91 -0.04
CA TYR A 29 15.77 -8.55 0.05
C TYR A 29 14.62 -7.54 -0.08
N HIS A 30 14.54 -6.58 0.85
CA HIS A 30 13.53 -5.52 0.81
C HIS A 30 14.19 -4.18 0.49
N LEU A 31 13.79 -3.54 -0.61
CA LEU A 31 14.36 -2.27 -1.08
C LEU A 31 14.30 -1.16 -0.02
N ALA A 32 13.20 -1.07 0.73
CA ALA A 32 13.01 -0.05 1.77
C ALA A 32 13.96 -0.24 2.98
N LEU A 33 14.27 -1.48 3.33
CA LEU A 33 15.19 -1.81 4.43
C LEU A 33 16.65 -1.87 3.97
N LYS A 34 16.88 -1.93 2.65
CA LYS A 34 18.17 -2.23 2.02
C LYS A 34 18.82 -3.53 2.52
N ASP A 35 18.00 -4.44 3.05
CA ASP A 35 18.42 -5.77 3.50
C ASP A 35 17.20 -6.70 3.65
N SER A 36 17.41 -7.96 4.05
CA SER A 36 16.34 -8.89 4.42
C SER A 36 15.82 -8.62 5.84
N PRO A 37 14.51 -8.76 6.11
CA PRO A 37 13.97 -8.64 7.45
C PRO A 37 14.67 -9.54 8.47
N PHE A 38 15.06 -10.76 8.07
CA PHE A 38 15.83 -11.67 8.92
C PHE A 38 17.16 -11.04 9.36
N LYS A 39 17.93 -10.49 8.43
CA LYS A 39 19.23 -9.90 8.74
C LYS A 39 19.11 -8.63 9.58
N ILE A 40 18.08 -7.82 9.36
CA ILE A 40 17.80 -6.65 10.20
C ILE A 40 17.50 -7.06 11.65
N ILE A 41 16.69 -8.11 11.85
CA ILE A 41 16.28 -8.54 13.19
C ILE A 41 17.40 -9.30 13.91
N TYR A 42 18.11 -10.17 13.21
CA TYR A 42 19.05 -11.10 13.83
C TYR A 42 20.53 -10.74 13.63
N GLY A 43 20.84 -9.70 12.86
CA GLY A 43 22.21 -9.24 12.61
C GLY A 43 23.08 -10.20 11.80
N ARG A 44 22.52 -11.29 11.25
CA ARG A 44 23.25 -12.31 10.48
C ARG A 44 22.48 -12.70 9.22
N SER A 45 23.19 -13.21 8.23
CA SER A 45 22.57 -13.72 7.01
C SER A 45 21.63 -14.89 7.31
N PRO A 46 20.50 -15.02 6.58
CA PRO A 46 19.62 -16.17 6.72
C PRO A 46 20.37 -17.47 6.40
N PRO A 47 20.05 -18.57 7.11
CA PRO A 47 20.66 -19.86 6.83
C PRO A 47 20.29 -20.30 5.40
N SER A 48 21.28 -20.78 4.65
CA SER A 48 21.05 -21.35 3.33
C SER A 48 20.20 -22.60 3.46
N LEU A 49 19.21 -22.76 2.59
CA LEU A 49 18.55 -24.05 2.41
C LEU A 49 19.61 -25.03 1.91
N CYS A 50 19.67 -26.23 2.48
CA CYS A 50 20.54 -27.27 1.94
C CYS A 50 20.13 -27.52 0.49
N SER A 51 21.04 -27.21 -0.44
CA SER A 51 20.97 -27.66 -1.82
C SER A 51 21.17 -29.18 -1.78
N ALA A 52 20.24 -29.96 -2.33
CA ALA A 52 20.53 -31.37 -2.54
C ALA A 52 21.52 -31.43 -3.71
N ASP A 53 22.82 -31.58 -3.45
CA ASP A 53 23.68 -32.14 -4.48
C ASP A 53 23.15 -33.56 -4.76
N ARG A 54 22.74 -33.80 -6.02
CA ARG A 54 22.06 -35.04 -6.41
C ARG A 54 22.90 -36.25 -5.97
N GLY A 55 22.38 -37.02 -5.02
CA GLY A 55 22.99 -38.26 -4.55
C GLY A 55 23.57 -38.27 -3.13
N GLU A 56 23.54 -37.16 -2.37
CA GLU A 56 24.04 -37.17 -0.97
C GLU A 56 23.01 -37.61 0.08
N ALA A 57 21.72 -37.54 -0.24
CA ALA A 57 20.68 -37.97 0.69
C ALA A 57 20.65 -39.50 0.80
N GLN A 58 21.13 -40.05 1.91
CA GLN A 58 21.12 -41.51 2.14
C GLN A 58 19.73 -42.13 2.23
N VAL A 59 18.68 -41.30 2.35
CA VAL A 59 17.29 -41.73 2.52
C VAL A 59 16.45 -41.28 1.32
N PRO A 60 15.86 -42.19 0.54
CA PRO A 60 15.05 -41.86 -0.63
C PRO A 60 13.89 -40.89 -0.36
N ALA A 61 13.27 -40.99 0.82
CA ALA A 61 12.20 -40.09 1.24
C ALA A 61 12.67 -38.63 1.41
N VAL A 62 13.93 -38.43 1.82
CA VAL A 62 14.51 -37.09 1.97
C VAL A 62 14.83 -36.50 0.60
N GLU A 63 15.35 -37.32 -0.32
CA GLU A 63 15.60 -36.90 -1.70
C GLU A 63 14.31 -36.46 -2.40
N GLN A 64 13.24 -37.26 -2.27
CA GLN A 64 11.93 -36.92 -2.83
C GLN A 64 11.39 -35.60 -2.24
N TYR A 65 11.48 -35.42 -0.92
CA TYR A 65 11.06 -34.18 -0.26
C TYR A 65 11.83 -32.95 -0.74
N LEU A 66 13.15 -33.06 -0.91
CA LEU A 66 14.00 -31.95 -1.39
C LEU A 66 13.65 -31.60 -2.84
N LYS A 67 13.37 -32.59 -3.68
CA LYS A 67 12.92 -32.38 -5.06
C LYS A 67 11.56 -31.68 -5.13
N GLU A 68 10.58 -32.17 -4.36
CA GLU A 68 9.24 -31.55 -4.28
C GLU A 68 9.32 -30.10 -3.77
N ARG A 69 10.21 -29.83 -2.81
CA ARG A 69 10.50 -28.48 -2.33
C ARG A 69 11.04 -27.58 -3.43
N ASP A 70 12.05 -28.04 -4.17
CA ASP A 70 12.74 -27.22 -5.16
C ASP A 70 11.83 -26.89 -6.35
N GLU A 71 11.06 -27.88 -6.83
CA GLU A 71 10.02 -27.68 -7.84
C GLU A 71 9.00 -26.66 -7.37
N PHE A 72 8.52 -26.77 -6.13
CA PHE A 72 7.58 -25.79 -5.56
C PHE A 72 8.15 -24.37 -5.47
N LEU A 73 9.38 -24.21 -4.98
CA LEU A 73 9.99 -22.88 -4.87
C LEU A 73 10.19 -22.24 -6.23
N GLN A 74 10.46 -23.04 -7.26
CA GLN A 74 10.53 -22.57 -8.64
C GLN A 74 9.16 -22.07 -9.12
N ASP A 75 8.09 -22.86 -8.96
CA ASP A 75 6.72 -22.47 -9.34
C ASP A 75 6.31 -21.16 -8.66
N VAL A 76 6.55 -21.04 -7.36
CA VAL A 76 6.22 -19.84 -6.57
C VAL A 76 6.95 -18.60 -7.12
N ARG A 77 8.21 -18.76 -7.51
CA ARG A 77 9.01 -17.67 -8.08
C ARG A 77 8.41 -17.20 -9.41
N GLU A 78 8.05 -18.13 -10.28
CA GLU A 78 7.43 -17.81 -11.57
C GLU A 78 6.08 -17.09 -11.37
N HIS A 79 5.23 -17.60 -10.48
CA HIS A 79 3.95 -16.96 -10.14
C HIS A 79 4.11 -15.56 -9.55
N LEU A 80 5.15 -15.35 -8.73
CA LEU A 80 5.45 -14.03 -8.16
C LEU A 80 5.86 -13.03 -9.25
N LEU A 81 6.71 -13.45 -10.19
CA LEU A 81 7.14 -12.61 -11.31
C LEU A 81 5.97 -12.25 -12.23
N GLN A 82 5.16 -13.23 -12.61
CA GLN A 82 3.94 -13.00 -13.40
C GLN A 82 2.97 -12.05 -12.69
N ALA A 83 2.74 -12.25 -11.39
CA ALA A 83 1.84 -11.38 -10.63
C ALA A 83 2.38 -9.94 -10.55
N GLN A 84 3.71 -9.76 -10.41
CA GLN A 84 4.35 -8.44 -10.41
C GLN A 84 4.19 -7.75 -11.76
N GLU A 85 4.41 -8.47 -12.86
CA GLU A 85 4.21 -7.95 -14.21
C GLU A 85 2.76 -7.53 -14.45
N GLN A 86 1.79 -8.38 -14.10
CA GLN A 86 0.38 -8.06 -14.19
C GLN A 86 0.00 -6.83 -13.34
N ALA A 87 0.47 -6.78 -12.09
CA ALA A 87 0.22 -5.64 -11.22
C ALA A 87 0.79 -4.33 -11.81
N LYS A 88 1.98 -4.40 -12.41
CA LYS A 88 2.59 -3.27 -13.11
C LYS A 88 1.77 -2.83 -14.32
N LEU A 89 1.39 -3.76 -15.20
CA LEU A 89 0.57 -3.47 -16.37
C LEU A 89 -0.76 -2.80 -15.98
N TYR A 90 -1.47 -3.35 -14.99
CA TYR A 90 -2.72 -2.76 -14.53
C TYR A 90 -2.53 -1.39 -13.87
N TYR A 91 -1.43 -1.20 -13.14
CA TYR A 91 -1.10 0.09 -12.55
C TYR A 91 -0.81 1.11 -13.65
N ASP A 92 0.11 0.81 -14.58
CA ASP A 92 0.54 1.73 -15.64
C ASP A 92 -0.63 2.13 -16.55
N VAL A 93 -1.56 1.21 -16.86
CA VAL A 93 -2.76 1.51 -17.66
C VAL A 93 -3.73 2.45 -16.94
N LYS A 94 -3.90 2.31 -15.62
CA LYS A 94 -4.88 3.08 -14.83
C LYS A 94 -4.29 4.31 -14.16
N HIS A 95 -2.97 4.39 -14.05
CA HIS A 95 -2.29 5.44 -13.33
C HIS A 95 -2.27 6.72 -14.15
N THR A 96 -3.05 7.70 -13.72
CA THR A 96 -2.93 9.07 -14.22
C THR A 96 -2.01 9.84 -13.30
N PRO A 97 -0.90 10.41 -13.79
CA PRO A 97 -0.05 11.27 -12.98
C PRO A 97 -0.86 12.52 -12.62
N VAL A 98 -1.02 12.76 -11.32
CA VAL A 98 -1.67 13.96 -10.79
C VAL A 98 -0.62 14.77 -10.06
N ALA A 99 -0.51 16.04 -10.41
CA ALA A 99 0.37 16.99 -9.75
C ALA A 99 -0.36 18.32 -9.56
N PHE A 100 -0.02 19.01 -8.48
CA PHE A 100 -0.58 20.31 -8.14
C PHE A 100 0.54 21.32 -7.87
N GLY A 101 0.26 22.59 -8.14
CA GLY A 101 1.15 23.69 -7.80
C GLY A 101 0.87 24.26 -6.42
N VAL A 102 1.86 24.95 -5.85
CA VAL A 102 1.61 25.83 -4.70
C VAL A 102 0.66 26.95 -5.15
N GLY A 103 -0.36 27.23 -4.34
CA GLY A 103 -1.41 28.18 -4.66
C GLY A 103 -2.63 27.59 -5.37
N ASP A 104 -2.54 26.36 -5.90
CA ASP A 104 -3.71 25.67 -6.45
C ASP A 104 -4.77 25.43 -5.37
N TRP A 105 -6.03 25.52 -5.76
CA TRP A 105 -7.16 25.19 -4.92
C TRP A 105 -7.61 23.77 -5.18
N VAL A 106 -7.80 23.01 -4.10
CA VAL A 106 -8.16 21.61 -4.17
C VAL A 106 -9.29 21.28 -3.21
N TRP A 107 -10.10 20.30 -3.60
CA TRP A 107 -11.04 19.63 -2.73
C TRP A 107 -10.37 18.47 -2.01
N LEU A 108 -10.69 18.28 -0.73
CA LEU A 108 -10.15 17.20 0.08
C LEU A 108 -11.18 16.08 0.32
N LYS A 109 -10.81 14.83 0.01
CA LYS A 109 -11.60 13.65 0.33
C LYS A 109 -11.18 13.07 1.69
N LEU A 110 -12.11 12.97 2.62
CA LEU A 110 -11.87 12.36 3.93
C LEU A 110 -12.26 10.87 3.88
N LEU A 111 -11.29 9.98 4.13
CA LEU A 111 -11.46 8.54 3.94
C LEU A 111 -12.09 7.80 5.14
N HIS A 112 -11.90 8.29 6.38
CA HIS A 112 -12.12 7.45 7.58
C HIS A 112 -13.01 8.03 8.68
N ARG A 113 -13.64 9.20 8.50
CA ARG A 113 -14.78 9.69 9.30
C ARG A 113 -15.23 11.07 8.78
N PRO A 114 -16.53 11.42 8.87
CA PRO A 114 -16.92 12.82 8.86
C PRO A 114 -16.33 13.47 10.12
N ILE A 115 -15.33 14.32 9.94
CA ILE A 115 -14.71 15.03 11.07
C ILE A 115 -15.65 16.15 11.48
N ALA A 116 -16.12 16.15 12.72
CA ALA A 116 -17.08 17.15 13.22
C ALA A 116 -16.61 18.59 12.98
N SER A 117 -15.30 18.85 12.98
CA SER A 117 -14.74 20.18 12.71
C SER A 117 -14.73 20.59 11.24
N LEU A 118 -15.01 19.69 10.30
CA LEU A 118 -15.03 19.92 8.85
C LEU A 118 -16.36 19.52 8.20
N ALA A 119 -17.26 18.85 8.92
CA ALA A 119 -18.40 18.15 8.36
C ALA A 119 -19.60 19.05 8.15
N THR A 120 -20.10 19.08 6.90
CA THR A 120 -21.48 19.45 6.56
C THR A 120 -22.46 18.58 7.37
N PRO A 121 -23.59 19.10 7.89
CA PRO A 121 -24.52 18.34 8.74
C PRO A 121 -25.18 17.11 8.06
N MET A 122 -24.98 16.94 6.74
CA MET A 122 -25.55 15.83 5.98
C MET A 122 -24.78 14.52 6.25
N LYS A 123 -25.46 13.57 6.88
CA LYS A 123 -25.00 12.18 7.05
C LYS A 123 -25.73 11.26 6.04
N GLY A 124 -25.10 10.16 5.64
CA GLY A 124 -25.73 9.12 4.80
C GLY A 124 -25.23 9.06 3.35
N LYS A 125 -25.90 8.25 2.51
CA LYS A 125 -25.49 7.90 1.14
C LYS A 125 -25.33 9.11 0.18
N LEU A 126 -25.93 10.25 0.52
CA LEU A 126 -25.90 11.50 -0.25
C LEU A 126 -24.99 12.57 0.36
N ALA A 127 -24.21 12.25 1.39
CA ALA A 127 -23.27 13.18 1.97
C ALA A 127 -22.14 13.52 0.96
N PRO A 128 -21.64 14.78 0.96
CA PRO A 128 -20.53 15.16 0.10
C PRO A 128 -19.29 14.32 0.41
N ARG A 129 -18.65 13.78 -0.63
CA ARG A 129 -17.41 12.97 -0.48
C ARG A 129 -16.15 13.83 -0.39
N PHE A 130 -16.23 15.05 -0.92
CA PHE A 130 -15.17 16.02 -0.99
C PHE A 130 -15.59 17.26 -0.22
N TYR A 131 -14.66 17.82 0.55
CA TYR A 131 -14.92 18.89 1.49
C TYR A 131 -14.02 20.06 1.19
N GLY A 132 -14.63 21.25 1.28
CA GLY A 132 -13.95 22.53 1.25
C GLY A 132 -13.15 22.82 -0.01
N LEU A 133 -12.80 24.09 -0.16
CA LEU A 133 -11.72 24.50 -1.03
C LEU A 133 -10.55 24.87 -0.14
N PHE A 134 -9.47 24.11 -0.25
CA PHE A 134 -8.24 24.36 0.49
C PHE A 134 -7.13 24.70 -0.48
N GLN A 135 -6.37 25.73 -0.15
CA GLN A 135 -5.23 26.13 -0.93
C GLN A 135 -4.02 25.28 -0.57
N ILE A 136 -3.25 24.86 -1.57
CA ILE A 136 -1.95 24.23 -1.34
C ILE A 136 -0.94 25.30 -0.93
N VAL A 137 -0.36 25.15 0.25
CA VAL A 137 0.66 26.05 0.79
C VAL A 137 2.06 25.60 0.37
N GLU A 138 2.26 24.29 0.31
CA GLU A 138 3.57 23.69 0.10
C GLU A 138 3.43 22.31 -0.55
N ARG A 139 4.38 21.96 -1.41
CA ARG A 139 4.55 20.61 -1.95
C ARG A 139 5.69 19.93 -1.20
N ILE A 140 5.36 18.91 -0.40
CA ILE A 140 6.32 18.20 0.45
C ILE A 140 7.06 17.12 -0.36
N GLY A 141 6.41 16.56 -1.37
CA GLY A 141 7.01 15.62 -2.32
C GLY A 141 6.10 15.43 -3.53
N ASP A 142 6.37 14.40 -4.34
CA ASP A 142 5.57 14.14 -5.54
C ASP A 142 4.13 13.75 -5.22
N VAL A 143 3.93 13.06 -4.10
CA VAL A 143 2.65 12.49 -3.70
C VAL A 143 2.04 13.14 -2.46
N ALA A 144 2.69 14.15 -1.86
CA ALA A 144 2.26 14.72 -0.58
C ALA A 144 2.26 16.26 -0.60
N TYR A 145 1.13 16.86 -0.19
CA TYR A 145 0.88 18.30 -0.24
C TYR A 145 0.36 18.83 1.09
N HIS A 146 0.82 20.01 1.47
CA HIS A 146 0.38 20.75 2.65
C HIS A 146 -0.78 21.68 2.27
N LEU A 147 -1.93 21.50 2.91
CA LEU A 147 -3.12 22.33 2.72
C LEU A 147 -3.29 23.39 3.80
N LYS A 148 -3.77 24.56 3.40
CA LYS A 148 -4.22 25.63 4.29
C LYS A 148 -5.57 25.26 4.90
N LEU A 149 -5.55 24.48 5.98
CA LEU A 149 -6.77 24.17 6.73
C LEU A 149 -7.08 25.27 7.77
N PRO A 150 -8.35 25.44 8.14
CA PRO A 150 -8.73 26.33 9.24
C PRO A 150 -8.09 25.89 10.56
N LYS A 151 -7.73 26.85 11.42
CA LYS A 151 -7.10 26.58 12.74
C LYS A 151 -7.92 25.65 13.65
N LYS A 152 -9.24 25.54 13.42
CA LYS A 152 -10.15 24.66 14.15
C LYS A 152 -10.11 23.20 13.66
N ALA A 153 -9.47 22.93 12.53
CA ALA A 153 -9.34 21.59 11.98
C ALA A 153 -8.35 20.78 12.83
N LYS A 154 -8.86 19.78 13.56
CA LYS A 154 -8.05 18.88 14.39
C LYS A 154 -7.46 17.72 13.57
N ILE A 155 -6.91 18.01 12.40
CA ILE A 155 -6.28 17.01 11.53
C ILE A 155 -4.94 17.48 10.99
N HIS A 156 -4.10 16.53 10.59
CA HIS A 156 -2.84 16.81 9.91
C HIS A 156 -3.09 17.62 8.64
N TYR A 157 -2.19 18.56 8.36
CA TYR A 157 -2.29 19.46 7.20
C TYR A 157 -1.73 18.85 5.91
N VAL A 158 -1.08 17.68 6.00
CA VAL A 158 -0.42 17.00 4.88
C VAL A 158 -1.28 15.87 4.37
N PHE A 159 -1.54 15.86 3.06
CA PHE A 159 -2.40 14.89 2.41
C PHE A 159 -1.74 14.28 1.18
N HIS A 160 -2.07 13.01 0.96
CA HIS A 160 -1.66 12.29 -0.24
C HIS A 160 -2.41 12.80 -1.47
N VAL A 161 -1.74 12.90 -2.62
CA VAL A 161 -2.30 13.39 -3.90
C VAL A 161 -3.61 12.70 -4.29
N GLY A 162 -3.72 11.39 -4.02
CA GLY A 162 -4.90 10.58 -4.34
C GLY A 162 -6.18 10.92 -3.55
N VAL A 163 -6.10 11.75 -2.50
CA VAL A 163 -7.28 12.26 -1.78
C VAL A 163 -7.62 13.71 -2.15
N LEU A 164 -6.90 14.30 -3.10
CA LEU A 164 -7.10 15.67 -3.55
C LEU A 164 -7.72 15.70 -4.95
N LYS A 165 -8.53 16.73 -5.22
CA LYS A 165 -9.07 17.00 -6.55
C LYS A 165 -8.91 18.48 -6.89
N LYS A 166 -8.27 18.79 -8.01
CA LYS A 166 -8.11 20.18 -8.47
C LYS A 166 -9.48 20.84 -8.65
N PHE A 167 -9.60 22.05 -8.13
CA PHE A 167 -10.75 22.91 -8.41
C PHE A 167 -10.51 23.66 -9.72
N HIS A 168 -11.55 23.69 -10.56
CA HIS A 168 -11.57 24.45 -11.80
C HIS A 168 -12.80 25.36 -11.77
N GLY A 169 -12.59 26.67 -11.90
CA GLY A 169 -13.66 27.67 -11.85
C GLY A 169 -13.23 28.96 -11.17
N GLN A 170 -14.13 29.93 -11.15
CA GLN A 170 -13.95 31.14 -10.34
C GLN A 170 -14.05 30.78 -8.86
N LEU A 171 -13.11 31.27 -8.06
CA LEU A 171 -13.14 31.07 -6.62
C LEU A 171 -14.43 31.70 -6.06
N PRO A 172 -15.19 30.98 -5.23
CA PRO A 172 -16.30 31.58 -4.51
C PRO A 172 -15.79 32.77 -3.71
N GLN A 173 -16.41 33.95 -3.88
CA GLN A 173 -16.06 35.16 -3.10
C GLN A 173 -16.28 34.95 -1.60
N ASP A 174 -17.23 34.06 -1.25
CA ASP A 174 -17.37 33.50 0.09
C ASP A 174 -16.72 32.12 0.14
N VAL A 175 -15.51 32.04 0.69
CA VAL A 175 -14.95 30.76 1.14
C VAL A 175 -15.95 30.19 2.14
N GLN A 176 -16.71 29.18 1.75
CA GLN A 176 -17.70 28.54 2.65
C GLN A 176 -17.01 28.23 3.98
N GLN A 177 -17.33 29.03 5.00
CA GLN A 177 -16.92 28.75 6.35
C GLN A 177 -17.57 27.43 6.73
N LEU A 178 -16.75 26.50 7.21
CA LEU A 178 -17.21 25.22 7.70
C LEU A 178 -18.35 25.45 8.71
N PRO A 179 -19.40 24.62 8.68
CA PRO A 179 -20.56 24.83 9.55
C PRO A 179 -20.12 24.94 11.00
N HIS A 180 -20.75 25.88 11.72
CA HIS A 180 -20.59 25.99 13.16
C HIS A 180 -20.96 24.66 13.83
N ILE A 181 -20.03 24.12 14.61
CA ILE A 181 -20.29 22.94 15.45
C ILE A 181 -21.36 23.36 16.46
N VAL A 182 -22.58 22.86 16.27
CA VAL A 182 -23.62 22.91 17.30
C VAL A 182 -23.45 21.66 18.16
N ASN A 183 -22.88 21.90 19.35
CA ASN A 183 -22.91 21.12 20.60
C ASN A 183 -21.85 20.02 20.85
N GLY A 184 -21.20 20.17 22.01
CA GLY A 184 -20.83 19.12 22.96
C GLY A 184 -19.53 18.39 22.73
#